data_AF-A0A950XVV6-F1
#
_entry.id   AF-A0A950XVV6-F1
#
_cell.length_a   1.000
_cell.length_b   1.000
_cell.length_c   1.000
_cell.angle_alpha   90.00
_cell.angle_beta   90.00
_cell.angle_gamma   90.00
#
_symmetry.space_group_name_H-M   'P 1'
#
loop_
_entity.id
_entity.type
_entity.pdbx_description
1 polymer ?
#
loop_
_entity_poly.entity_id
_entity_poly.type
_entity_poly.pdbx_seq_one_letter_code
_entity_poly.pdbx_strand_id
1 'polypeptide(L)'
;MRALAELHVNDKLEHAGAYAVLAFLPAIHERRKFIMGAAIGTVLLGVGLEFGQLFTGWRDFEVGDMIADAVGVCFGLAFAIPIRSLGMIRLPTTPAD
;
A
#
# COMPACT_ATOMS: atom_id res chain seq x y z
N MET A 1 -17.38 14.89 20.67
CA MET A 1 -17.30 13.63 19.89
C MET A 1 -16.80 13.81 18.45
N ARG A 2 -16.82 15.02 17.85
CA ARG A 2 -16.24 15.23 16.50
C ARG A 2 -14.72 15.13 16.44
N ALA A 3 -14.01 15.71 17.41
CA ALA A 3 -12.53 15.67 17.44
C ALA A 3 -11.95 14.25 17.52
N LEU A 4 -12.58 13.33 18.26
CA LEU A 4 -12.16 11.93 18.31
C LEU A 4 -12.43 11.19 17.00
N ALA A 5 -13.53 11.51 16.31
CA ALA A 5 -13.80 10.94 14.99
C ALA A 5 -12.84 11.48 13.93
N GLU A 6 -12.46 12.76 13.99
CA GLU A 6 -11.45 13.34 13.10
C GLU A 6 -10.07 12.72 13.28
N LEU A 7 -9.68 12.40 14.52
CA LEU A 7 -8.43 11.66 14.79
C LEU A 7 -8.45 10.27 14.15
N HIS A 8 -9.53 9.50 14.29
CA HIS A 8 -9.65 8.18 13.64
C HIS A 8 -9.70 8.28 12.11
N VAL A 9 -10.34 9.33 11.56
CA VAL A 9 -10.32 9.56 10.10
C VAL A 9 -8.92 9.92 9.63
N ASN A 10 -8.17 10.71 10.40
CA ASN A 10 -6.79 11.07 10.09
C ASN A 10 -5.88 9.83 10.10
N ASP A 11 -6.00 8.98 11.12
CA ASP A 11 -5.25 7.72 11.23
C ASP A 11 -5.52 6.75 10.06
N LYS A 12 -6.78 6.67 9.59
CA LYS A 12 -7.13 5.89 8.39
C LYS A 12 -6.55 6.48 7.11
N LEU A 13 -6.47 7.81 7.01
CA LEU A 13 -5.82 8.47 5.89
C LEU A 13 -4.31 8.25 5.92
N GLU A 14 -3.69 8.21 7.11
CA GLU A 14 -2.28 7.85 7.28
C GLU A 14 -2.02 6.40 6.85
N HIS A 15 -2.85 5.45 7.26
CA HIS A 15 -2.78 4.04 6.83
C HIS A 15 -2.92 3.91 5.30
N ALA A 16 -3.98 4.48 4.74
CA ALA A 16 -4.20 4.47 3.29
C ALA A 16 -3.03 5.14 2.54
N GLY A 17 -2.49 6.25 3.05
CA GLY A 17 -1.35 6.93 2.45
C GLY A 17 -0.06 6.11 2.49
N ALA A 18 0.27 5.53 3.64
CA ALA A 18 1.47 4.69 3.81
C ALA A 18 1.44 3.46 2.90
N TYR A 19 0.30 2.78 2.85
CA TYR A 19 0.13 1.58 2.04
C TYR A 19 0.05 1.89 0.54
N ALA A 20 -0.46 3.06 0.17
CA ALA A 20 -0.36 3.55 -1.22
C ALA A 20 1.10 3.73 -1.65
N VAL A 21 1.94 4.36 -0.82
CA VAL A 21 3.37 4.54 -1.14
C VAL A 21 4.08 3.18 -1.22
N LEU A 22 3.82 2.27 -0.27
CA LEU A 22 4.41 0.93 -0.26
C LEU A 22 4.05 0.10 -1.50
N ALA A 23 2.81 0.20 -1.99
CA ALA A 23 2.40 -0.46 -3.22
C ALA A 23 2.90 0.24 -4.49
N PHE A 24 3.00 1.57 -4.45
CA PHE A 24 3.39 2.40 -5.59
C PHE A 24 4.87 2.22 -5.99
N LEU A 25 5.79 2.26 -5.02
CA LEU A 25 7.25 2.16 -5.28
C LEU A 25 7.65 0.94 -6.13
N PRO A 26 7.30 -0.31 -5.75
CA PRO A 26 7.62 -1.48 -6.57
C PRO A 26 6.83 -1.47 -7.88
N ALA A 27 5.60 -0.95 -7.89
CA ALA A 27 4.76 -0.94 -9.08
C ALA A 27 5.32 -0.08 -10.24
N ILE A 28 6.14 0.92 -9.93
CA ILE A 28 6.79 1.78 -10.93
C ILE A 28 7.91 1.05 -11.69
N HIS A 29 8.78 0.32 -10.99
CA HIS A 29 10.02 -0.23 -11.57
C HIS A 29 10.00 -1.74 -11.80
N GLU A 30 9.19 -2.49 -11.06
CA GLU A 30 9.29 -3.95 -11.05
C GLU A 30 8.49 -4.67 -12.14
N ARG A 31 8.73 -5.97 -12.27
CA ARG A 31 7.95 -6.84 -13.17
C ARG A 31 6.58 -7.13 -12.58
N ARG A 32 5.56 -7.27 -13.43
CA ARG A 32 4.15 -7.54 -13.02
C ARG A 32 3.98 -8.64 -11.96
N LYS A 33 4.76 -9.73 -12.05
CA LYS A 33 4.73 -10.83 -11.07
C LYS A 33 5.17 -10.38 -9.68
N PHE A 34 6.23 -9.57 -9.60
CA PHE A 34 6.72 -9.02 -8.34
C PHE A 34 5.73 -7.98 -7.79
N ILE A 35 5.13 -7.15 -8.65
CA ILE A 35 4.11 -6.17 -8.25
C ILE A 35 2.92 -6.84 -7.57
N MET A 36 2.38 -7.92 -8.15
CA MET A 36 1.30 -8.68 -7.53
C MET A 36 1.71 -9.30 -6.19
N GLY A 37 2.92 -9.89 -6.13
CA GLY A 37 3.45 -10.46 -4.89
C GLY A 37 3.63 -9.40 -3.79
N ALA A 38 4.18 -8.24 -4.15
CA ALA A 38 4.35 -7.10 -3.26
C ALA A 38 3.00 -6.59 -2.77
N ALA A 39 2.03 -6.36 -3.66
CA ALA A 39 0.69 -5.90 -3.27
C ALA A 39 -0.01 -6.86 -2.29
N ILE A 40 0.01 -8.16 -2.59
CA ILE A 40 -0.54 -9.19 -1.68
C ILE A 40 0.22 -9.19 -0.35
N GLY A 41 1.55 -9.15 -0.40
CA GLY A 41 2.42 -9.13 0.77
C GLY A 41 2.17 -7.90 1.66
N THR A 42 1.97 -6.73 1.06
CA THR A 42 1.67 -5.49 1.78
C THR A 42 0.30 -5.58 2.45
N VAL A 43 -0.75 -6.08 1.78
CA VAL A 43 -2.06 -6.28 2.43
C VAL A 43 -1.96 -7.29 3.59
N LEU A 44 -1.26 -8.42 3.37
CA LEU A 44 -1.05 -9.42 4.42
C LEU A 44 -0.24 -8.87 5.61
N LEU A 45 0.73 -7.99 5.33
CA LEU A 45 1.49 -7.30 6.37
C LEU A 45 0.57 -6.44 7.23
N GLY A 46 -0.30 -5.61 6.64
CA GLY A 46 -1.23 -4.78 7.40
C GLY A 46 -2.20 -5.57 8.25
N VAL A 47 -2.81 -6.61 7.67
CA VAL A 47 -3.64 -7.55 8.42
C VAL A 47 -2.84 -8.18 9.57
N GLY A 48 -1.61 -8.62 9.31
CA GLY A 48 -0.73 -9.22 10.31
C GLY A 48 -0.35 -8.26 11.44
N LEU A 49 -0.13 -6.98 11.13
CA LEU A 49 0.18 -5.95 12.13
C LEU A 49 -1.02 -5.69 13.04
N GLU A 50 -2.23 -5.60 12.49
CA GLU A 50 -3.47 -5.49 13.26
C GLU A 50 -3.66 -6.70 14.19
N PHE A 51 -3.50 -7.92 13.70
CA PHE A 51 -3.51 -9.11 14.57
C PHE A 51 -2.37 -9.08 15.60
N GLY A 52 -1.20 -8.55 15.25
CA GLY A 52 -0.08 -8.34 16.16
C GLY A 52 -0.40 -7.39 17.31
N GLN A 53 -1.23 -6.38 17.08
CA GLN A 53 -1.67 -5.45 18.13
C GLN A 53 -2.46 -6.16 19.23
N LEU A 54 -3.22 -7.22 18.91
CA LEU A 54 -3.90 -8.04 19.93
C LEU A 54 -2.94 -8.67 20.94
N PHE A 55 -1.70 -8.93 20.54
CA PHE A 55 -0.68 -9.53 21.42
C PHE A 55 0.14 -8.50 22.18
N THR A 56 0.31 -7.30 21.62
CA THR A 56 1.12 -6.23 22.25
C THR A 56 0.30 -5.28 23.10
N GLY A 57 -0.99 -5.12 22.81
CA GLY A 57 -1.90 -4.20 23.49
C GLY A 57 -1.51 -2.72 23.33
N TRP A 58 -0.61 -2.40 22.39
CA TRP A 58 -0.11 -1.03 22.19
C TRP A 58 -1.14 -0.12 21.51
N ARG A 59 -2.02 -0.72 20.70
CA ARG A 59 -3.10 -0.05 19.96
C ARG A 59 -4.32 -0.99 19.89
N ASP A 60 -5.50 -0.40 19.74
CA ASP A 60 -6.74 -1.15 19.59
C ASP A 60 -6.82 -1.77 18.19
N PHE A 61 -7.23 -3.04 18.14
CA PHE A 61 -7.49 -3.75 16.89
C PHE A 61 -8.64 -3.09 16.13
N GLU A 62 -8.40 -2.61 14.91
CA GLU A 62 -9.40 -1.93 14.11
C GLU A 62 -9.47 -2.47 12.68
N VAL A 63 -10.58 -3.12 12.35
CA VAL A 63 -10.87 -3.60 10.98
C VAL A 63 -10.89 -2.44 9.97
N GLY A 64 -11.17 -1.23 10.43
CA GLY A 64 -11.10 -0.01 9.64
C GLY A 64 -9.71 0.24 9.03
N ASP A 65 -8.64 -0.13 9.73
CA ASP A 65 -7.27 0.08 9.28
C ASP A 65 -6.89 -0.95 8.23
N MET A 66 -7.32 -2.21 8.39
CA MET A 66 -7.18 -3.23 7.34
C MET A 66 -7.84 -2.80 6.02
N ILE A 67 -9.00 -2.13 6.10
CA ILE A 67 -9.70 -1.60 4.94
C ILE A 67 -8.93 -0.39 4.36
N ALA A 68 -8.46 0.51 5.22
CA ALA A 68 -7.66 1.67 4.81
C ALA A 68 -6.38 1.24 4.08
N ASP A 69 -5.68 0.23 4.59
CA ASP A 69 -4.50 -0.38 3.99
C ASP A 69 -4.79 -0.96 2.61
N ALA A 70 -5.86 -1.76 2.49
CA ALA A 70 -6.25 -2.35 1.21
C ALA A 70 -6.62 -1.26 0.18
N VAL A 71 -7.34 -0.22 0.61
CA VAL A 71 -7.66 0.95 -0.23
C VAL A 71 -6.38 1.66 -0.65
N GLY A 72 -5.44 1.88 0.27
CA GLY A 72 -4.13 2.44 0.00
C GLY A 72 -3.39 1.67 -1.08
N VAL A 73 -3.26 0.35 -0.93
CA VAL A 73 -2.62 -0.53 -1.93
C VAL A 73 -3.28 -0.39 -3.29
N CYS A 74 -4.62 -0.40 -3.37
CA CYS A 74 -5.34 -0.20 -4.63
C CYS A 74 -5.03 1.15 -5.28
N PHE A 75 -4.99 2.24 -4.50
CA PHE A 75 -4.61 3.55 -5.01
C PHE A 75 -3.17 3.58 -5.52
N GLY A 76 -2.21 3.04 -4.75
CA GLY A 76 -0.80 2.97 -5.14
C GLY A 76 -0.61 2.25 -6.48
N LEU A 77 -1.29 1.12 -6.67
CA LEU A 77 -1.28 0.40 -7.95
C LEU A 77 -1.94 1.19 -9.08
N ALA A 78 -3.10 1.81 -8.81
CA ALA A 78 -3.84 2.60 -9.80
C ALA A 78 -3.03 3.79 -10.33
N PHE A 79 -2.22 4.44 -9.48
CA PHE A 79 -1.32 5.52 -9.89
C PHE A 79 -0.05 5.03 -10.59
N ALA A 80 0.47 3.85 -10.23
CA ALA A 80 1.67 3.32 -10.87
C ALA A 80 1.45 2.87 -12.33
N ILE A 81 0.26 2.32 -12.64
CA ILE A 81 -0.10 1.85 -13.98
C ILE A 81 0.04 2.95 -15.07
N PRO A 82 -0.56 4.16 -14.93
CA PRO A 82 -0.44 5.21 -15.94
C PRO A 82 0.99 5.75 -16.05
N ILE A 83 1.74 5.86 -14.96
CA ILE A 83 3.15 6.30 -14.98
C ILE A 83 4.02 5.34 -15.78
N ARG A 84 3.81 4.04 -15.62
CA ARG A 84 4.48 3.01 -16.42
C ARG A 84 4.06 3.08 -17.90
N SER A 85 2.78 3.35 -18.17
CA SER A 85 2.24 3.46 -19.54
C SER A 85 2.71 4.70 -20.29
N LEU A 86 3.03 5.78 -19.58
CA LEU A 86 3.58 7.03 -20.15
C LEU A 86 5.02 6.86 -20.66
N GLY A 87 5.63 5.68 -20.50
CA GLY A 87 6.95 5.39 -21.08
C GLY A 87 8.10 6.18 -20.45
N MET A 88 7.85 6.93 -19.36
CA MET A 88 8.89 7.66 -18.62
C MET A 88 9.97 6.73 -18.06
N ILE A 89 9.69 5.43 -17.97
CA ILE A 89 10.60 4.40 -17.49
C ILE A 89 10.75 3.33 -18.59
N ARG A 90 11.25 3.75 -19.76
CA ARG A 90 11.84 2.80 -20.70
C ARG A 90 13.25 2.50 -20.21
N LEU A 91 13.46 1.29 -19.67
CA LEU A 91 14.82 0.78 -19.52
C LEU A 91 15.44 0.65 -20.93
N PRO A 92 16.74 0.98 -21.09
CA PRO A 92 17.46 0.62 -22.29
C PRO A 92 17.34 -0.89 -22.45
N THR A 93 16.67 -1.35 -23.49
CA THR A 93 16.86 -2.70 -23.97
C THR A 93 18.26 -2.73 -24.57
N THR A 94 19.26 -3.09 -23.78
CA THR A 94 20.55 -3.49 -24.36
C THR A 94 20.24 -4.67 -25.29
N PRO A 95 20.55 -4.58 -26.59
CA PRO A 95 20.59 -5.77 -27.42
C PRO A 95 21.62 -6.70 -26.79
N ALA A 96 21.28 -7.98 -26.67
CA ALA A 96 22.28 -9.02 -26.49
C ALA A 96 22.74 -9.40 -27.90
N ASP A 97 23.78 -8.72 -28.37
CA ASP A 97 24.67 -9.16 -29.45
C ASP A 97 25.73 -10.13 -28.92
#